data_AF-G8TU20-F1
#
_entry.id   AF-G8TU20-F1
#
_cell.length_a   1.000
_cell.length_b   1.000
_cell.length_c   1.000
_cell.angle_alpha   90.00
_cell.angle_beta   90.00
_cell.angle_gamma   90.00
#
_symmetry.space_group_name_H-M   'P 1'
#
loop_
_entity.id
_entity.type
_entity.pdbx_description
1 polymer ?
#
loop_
_entity_poly.entity_id
_entity_poly.type
_entity_poly.pdbx_seq_one_letter_code
_entity_poly.pdbx_strand_id
1 'polypeptide(L)'
;MTTRPRMPSSNHVSGLSTPDVRTTWAWLFDGHHAVEMRVLTAHGPRIGRFTREDAFVRAVRQAQANPTATGIYATLNPIVTDAVWTAPWNVLTRSPRAAADRDIVARRWLLIDIDPIRPPHTNATTLERHAAARVGQRLVEGLRALGWPDPGVATSGNGIHLLYRIDWPNTVATTTQVRRILSLLAQRFNTPDAAVDESVYNAARITKVYGTTPRKGPATPDRPWWSARILRIPRHWMTVTADHVTALDLWATPSLNALPSRNGSVSRPRLFATSDGLDRLIHWLSQRGLTLAGDPRPLTGDEGWLIPLVCPWEAEHTTPSTPTATAVLWFPDGRIGFRCFHAHCTHRTIRDIWRVTGTPYPSFSTKGGPSHDAPGSSHVK
;
A
#
# COMPACT_ATOMS: atom_id res chain seq x y z
N MET A 1 19.19 1.23 18.13
CA MET A 1 19.47 -0.21 17.92
C MET A 1 18.16 -0.94 17.59
N THR A 2 17.82 -1.05 16.30
CA THR A 2 16.58 -1.68 15.83
C THR A 2 16.86 -3.14 15.47
N THR A 3 16.47 -4.05 16.34
CA THR A 3 16.52 -5.50 16.09
C THR A 3 15.61 -5.84 14.90
N ARG A 4 16.22 -6.25 13.79
CA ARG A 4 15.50 -6.73 12.60
C ARG A 4 14.62 -7.93 13.00
N PRO A 5 13.32 -7.95 12.69
CA PRO A 5 12.49 -9.12 12.95
C PRO A 5 12.93 -10.25 12.02
N ARG A 6 13.75 -11.17 12.55
CA ARG A 6 14.04 -12.46 11.94
C ARG A 6 12.88 -13.39 12.26
N MET A 7 12.38 -14.13 11.26
CA MET A 7 11.49 -15.26 11.53
C MET A 7 12.20 -16.19 12.53
N PRO A 8 11.52 -16.64 13.60
CA PRO A 8 12.11 -17.57 14.54
C PRO A 8 12.61 -18.82 13.80
N SER A 9 13.80 -19.31 14.18
CA SER A 9 14.34 -20.58 13.70
C SER A 9 13.40 -21.74 14.02
N SER A 10 13.53 -22.83 13.26
CA SER A 10 12.68 -24.02 13.08
C SER A 10 12.08 -24.75 14.30
N ASN A 11 12.22 -24.26 15.53
CA ASN A 11 11.91 -25.02 16.76
C ASN A 11 10.69 -24.51 17.54
N HIS A 12 9.61 -24.09 16.87
CA HIS A 12 8.38 -23.70 17.57
C HIS A 12 7.19 -24.62 17.29
N VAL A 13 7.00 -25.52 18.26
CA VAL A 13 5.83 -26.31 18.68
C VAL A 13 4.54 -25.91 17.96
N SER A 14 4.05 -26.85 17.14
CA SER A 14 2.67 -26.89 16.66
C SER A 14 1.74 -26.93 17.88
N GLY A 15 0.80 -26.00 17.98
CA GLY A 15 -0.03 -25.90 19.16
C GLY A 15 -0.65 -24.53 19.37
N LEU A 16 -1.71 -24.53 20.18
CA LEU A 16 -2.42 -23.33 20.57
C LEU A 16 -1.61 -22.50 21.56
N SER A 17 -1.39 -21.22 21.27
CA SER A 17 -0.88 -20.24 22.23
C SER A 17 -2.04 -19.39 22.74
N THR A 18 -2.57 -19.72 23.92
CA THR A 18 -3.63 -18.90 24.55
C THR A 18 -3.18 -17.44 24.76
N PRO A 19 -1.95 -17.15 25.25
CA PRO A 19 -1.50 -15.77 25.39
C PRO A 19 -1.54 -15.00 24.06
N ASP A 20 -1.15 -15.61 22.95
CA ASP A 20 -1.23 -14.98 21.63
C ASP A 20 -2.68 -14.77 21.17
N VAL A 21 -3.62 -15.66 21.53
CA VAL A 21 -5.05 -15.47 21.23
C VAL A 21 -5.62 -14.29 22.02
N ARG A 22 -5.29 -14.17 23.32
CA ARG A 22 -5.67 -13.00 24.13
C ARG A 22 -5.02 -11.72 23.60
N THR A 23 -3.77 -11.80 23.19
CA THR A 23 -3.06 -10.68 22.56
C THR A 23 -3.71 -10.30 21.24
N THR A 24 -4.15 -11.27 20.43
CA THR A 24 -4.93 -11.01 19.20
C THR A 24 -6.21 -10.27 19.53
N TRP A 25 -6.95 -10.68 20.56
CA TRP A 25 -8.16 -9.98 20.99
C TRP A 25 -7.87 -8.53 21.39
N ALA A 26 -6.94 -8.32 22.32
CA ALA A 26 -6.62 -7.00 22.86
C ALA A 26 -6.01 -6.06 21.80
N TRP A 27 -5.14 -6.59 20.94
CA TRP A 27 -4.43 -5.79 19.95
C TRP A 27 -5.26 -5.57 18.68
N LEU A 28 -5.76 -6.65 18.07
CA LEU A 28 -6.38 -6.57 16.76
C LEU A 28 -7.82 -6.05 16.83
N PHE A 29 -8.54 -6.40 17.89
CA PHE A 29 -9.96 -6.06 18.06
C PHE A 29 -10.19 -5.01 19.14
N ASP A 30 -9.12 -4.37 19.62
CA ASP A 30 -9.08 -3.34 20.67
C ASP A 30 -9.86 -3.65 21.98
N GLY A 31 -10.33 -4.88 22.15
CA GLY A 31 -11.12 -5.32 23.29
C GLY A 31 -12.57 -4.82 23.33
N HIS A 32 -12.97 -3.89 22.45
CA HIS A 32 -14.24 -3.18 22.58
C HIS A 32 -15.25 -3.48 21.47
N HIS A 33 -14.79 -3.85 20.27
CA HIS A 33 -15.70 -4.05 19.15
C HIS A 33 -16.10 -5.52 18.94
N ALA A 34 -17.33 -5.72 18.45
CA ALA A 34 -17.81 -7.03 18.04
C ALA A 34 -17.03 -7.55 16.84
N VAL A 35 -16.68 -8.85 16.88
CA VAL A 35 -16.02 -9.54 15.77
C VAL A 35 -16.71 -10.85 15.43
N GLU A 36 -16.69 -11.23 14.15
CA GLU A 36 -17.16 -12.53 13.71
C GLU A 36 -15.97 -13.48 13.56
N MET A 37 -15.96 -14.56 14.36
CA MET A 37 -15.04 -15.69 14.21
C MET A 37 -15.61 -16.70 13.21
N ARG A 38 -14.77 -17.17 12.30
CA ARG A 38 -15.08 -18.26 11.36
C ARG A 38 -14.10 -19.40 11.52
N VAL A 39 -14.63 -20.61 11.69
CA VAL A 39 -13.84 -21.84 11.72
C VAL A 39 -14.16 -22.61 10.45
N LEU A 40 -13.17 -22.77 9.58
CA LEU A 40 -13.29 -23.61 8.40
C LEU A 40 -13.12 -25.07 8.82
N THR A 41 -14.04 -25.92 8.38
CA THR A 41 -14.01 -27.36 8.65
C THR A 41 -14.35 -28.14 7.39
N ALA A 42 -14.08 -29.45 7.39
CA ALA A 42 -14.48 -30.35 6.30
C ALA A 42 -16.00 -30.39 6.07
N HIS A 43 -16.82 -30.05 7.08
CA HIS A 43 -18.29 -30.09 7.01
C HIS A 43 -18.93 -28.71 6.87
N GLY A 44 -18.17 -27.74 6.33
CA GLY A 44 -18.59 -26.35 6.19
C GLY A 44 -18.17 -25.45 7.35
N PRO A 45 -18.37 -24.13 7.21
CA PRO A 45 -17.90 -23.17 8.21
C PRO A 45 -18.76 -23.19 9.47
N ARG A 46 -18.13 -23.02 10.63
CA ARG A 46 -18.79 -22.59 11.86
C ARG A 46 -18.53 -21.12 12.10
N ILE A 47 -19.53 -20.40 12.61
CA ILE A 47 -19.50 -18.96 12.76
C ILE A 47 -19.97 -18.61 14.18
N GLY A 48 -19.30 -17.67 14.82
CA GLY A 48 -19.71 -17.10 16.10
C GLY A 48 -19.35 -15.63 16.15
N ARG A 49 -20.15 -14.83 16.85
CA ARG A 49 -19.92 -13.39 17.00
C ARG A 49 -19.60 -13.09 18.44
N PHE A 50 -18.52 -12.37 18.70
CA PHE A 50 -17.95 -12.26 20.02
C PHE A 50 -17.81 -10.80 20.42
N THR A 51 -18.23 -10.53 21.65
CA THR A 51 -18.06 -9.25 22.36
C THR A 51 -17.33 -9.43 23.69
N ARG A 52 -17.06 -10.68 24.09
CA ARG A 52 -16.35 -11.01 25.33
C ARG A 52 -15.10 -11.84 25.04
N GLU A 53 -13.96 -11.36 25.52
CA GLU A 53 -12.66 -12.01 25.35
C GLU A 53 -12.67 -13.47 25.77
N ASP A 54 -13.12 -13.77 26.99
CA ASP A 54 -13.06 -15.14 27.49
C ASP A 54 -13.91 -16.12 26.69
N ALA A 55 -15.04 -15.66 26.14
CA ALA A 55 -15.86 -16.49 25.28
C ALA A 55 -15.18 -16.74 23.92
N PHE A 56 -14.55 -15.72 23.36
CA PHE A 56 -13.75 -15.84 22.14
C PHE A 56 -12.59 -16.82 22.34
N VAL A 57 -11.80 -16.66 23.40
CA VAL A 57 -10.67 -17.53 23.73
C VAL A 57 -11.13 -18.99 23.94
N ARG A 58 -12.24 -19.21 24.65
CA ARG A 58 -12.82 -20.56 24.80
C ARG A 58 -13.26 -21.16 23.46
N ALA A 59 -13.90 -20.39 22.59
CA ALA A 59 -14.32 -20.85 21.28
C ALA A 59 -13.12 -21.20 20.38
N VAL A 60 -12.06 -20.37 20.40
CA VAL A 60 -10.81 -20.64 19.68
C VAL A 60 -10.14 -21.92 20.19
N ARG A 61 -10.07 -22.12 21.51
CA ARG A 61 -9.56 -23.36 22.14
C ARG A 61 -10.32 -24.59 21.65
N GLN A 62 -11.65 -24.56 21.73
CA GLN A 62 -12.50 -25.66 21.28
C GLN A 62 -12.32 -25.94 19.78
N ALA A 63 -12.25 -24.88 18.96
CA ALA A 63 -12.06 -25.00 17.53
C ALA A 63 -10.69 -25.59 17.17
N GLN A 64 -9.61 -25.21 17.85
CA GLN A 64 -8.26 -25.72 17.58
C GLN A 64 -8.13 -27.20 17.98
N ALA A 65 -8.80 -27.60 19.07
CA ALA A 65 -8.85 -29.00 19.51
C ALA A 65 -9.65 -29.90 18.55
N ASN A 66 -10.56 -29.34 17.75
CA ASN A 66 -11.31 -30.10 16.76
C ASN A 66 -10.38 -30.53 15.60
N PRO A 67 -10.19 -31.84 15.33
CA PRO A 67 -9.30 -32.32 14.27
C PRO A 67 -9.79 -31.92 12.87
N THR A 68 -11.09 -31.70 12.68
CA THR A 68 -11.68 -31.31 11.39
C THR A 68 -11.50 -29.83 11.05
N ALA A 69 -11.06 -29.00 12.00
CA ALA A 69 -10.81 -27.58 11.77
C ALA A 69 -9.53 -27.39 10.95
N THR A 70 -9.64 -26.69 9.82
CA THR A 70 -8.53 -26.38 8.91
C THR A 70 -8.01 -24.96 9.08
N GLY A 71 -8.79 -24.08 9.70
CA GLY A 71 -8.33 -22.75 10.06
C GLY A 71 -9.36 -21.98 10.89
N ILE A 72 -8.85 -21.13 11.78
CA ILE A 72 -9.64 -20.26 12.65
C ILE A 72 -9.33 -18.83 12.27
N TYR A 73 -10.38 -18.08 11.99
CA TYR A 73 -10.31 -16.73 11.46
C TYR A 73 -11.24 -15.81 12.23
N ALA A 74 -11.00 -14.51 12.14
CA ALA A 74 -11.91 -13.49 12.62
C ALA A 74 -11.91 -12.28 11.68
N THR A 75 -13.03 -11.55 11.63
CA THR A 75 -13.10 -10.28 10.91
C THR A 75 -12.07 -9.30 11.44
N LEU A 76 -11.30 -8.68 10.54
CA LEU A 76 -10.35 -7.63 10.94
C LEU A 76 -11.05 -6.38 11.43
N ASN A 77 -12.20 -6.07 10.83
CA ASN A 77 -12.93 -4.85 11.08
C ASN A 77 -14.15 -5.14 11.98
N PRO A 78 -14.58 -4.14 12.77
CA PRO A 78 -15.74 -4.24 13.64
C PRO A 78 -17.01 -4.54 12.85
N ILE A 79 -17.80 -5.51 13.33
CA ILE A 79 -19.12 -5.81 12.77
C ILE A 79 -20.21 -5.00 13.50
N VAL A 80 -21.32 -4.74 12.82
CA VAL A 80 -22.51 -4.14 13.42
C VAL A 80 -23.12 -5.06 14.49
N THR A 81 -23.54 -4.48 15.62
CA THR A 81 -24.10 -5.23 16.76
C THR A 81 -25.63 -5.33 16.75
N ASP A 82 -26.28 -4.46 16.00
CA ASP A 82 -27.74 -4.30 15.89
C ASP A 82 -28.36 -5.05 14.70
N ALA A 83 -27.56 -5.66 13.84
CA ALA A 83 -28.08 -6.50 12.76
C ALA A 83 -28.79 -7.75 13.30
N VAL A 84 -29.74 -8.26 12.51
CA VAL A 84 -30.43 -9.52 12.79
C VAL A 84 -29.45 -10.69 12.58
N TRP A 85 -28.82 -11.10 13.68
CA TRP A 85 -27.96 -12.27 13.75
C TRP A 85 -28.77 -13.47 14.22
N THR A 86 -28.76 -14.56 13.45
CA THR A 86 -29.55 -15.77 13.74
C THR A 86 -28.99 -16.61 14.89
N ALA A 87 -27.74 -16.38 15.28
CA ALA A 87 -27.04 -17.12 16.32
C ALA A 87 -26.82 -16.25 17.56
N PRO A 88 -26.92 -16.81 18.78
CA PRO A 88 -26.59 -16.10 20.01
C PRO A 88 -25.16 -15.54 20.00
N TRP A 89 -24.97 -14.38 20.64
CA TRP A 89 -23.65 -13.80 20.88
C TRP A 89 -22.79 -14.72 21.73
N ASN A 90 -21.48 -14.64 21.50
CA ASN A 90 -20.43 -15.35 22.24
C ASN A 90 -20.49 -16.88 22.16
N VAL A 91 -21.17 -17.41 21.13
CA VAL A 91 -21.31 -18.85 20.87
C VAL A 91 -20.88 -19.15 19.44
N LEU A 92 -20.09 -20.22 19.28
CA LEU A 92 -19.70 -20.75 17.96
C LEU A 92 -20.71 -21.81 17.52
N THR A 93 -21.41 -21.59 16.41
CA THR A 93 -22.43 -22.52 15.89
C THR A 93 -22.31 -22.71 14.37
N ARG A 94 -23.14 -23.58 13.78
CA ARG A 94 -23.38 -23.57 12.34
C ARG A 94 -24.37 -22.42 12.06
N SER A 95 -23.91 -21.40 11.36
CA SER A 95 -24.75 -20.27 10.94
C SER A 95 -24.81 -20.24 9.42
N PRO A 96 -25.99 -20.03 8.82
CA PRO A 96 -26.10 -19.91 7.37
C PRO A 96 -25.56 -18.58 6.86
N ARG A 97 -25.48 -17.55 7.72
CA ARG A 97 -25.08 -16.19 7.35
C ARG A 97 -23.80 -15.78 8.07
N ALA A 98 -22.81 -15.42 7.25
CA ALA A 98 -21.59 -14.75 7.68
C ALA A 98 -21.74 -13.22 7.48
N ALA A 99 -20.95 -12.43 8.20
CA ALA A 99 -20.88 -10.99 8.03
C ALA A 99 -20.43 -10.65 6.60
N ALA A 100 -21.20 -9.81 5.91
CA ALA A 100 -20.87 -9.26 4.61
C ALA A 100 -20.26 -7.86 4.76
N ASP A 101 -19.77 -7.28 3.66
CA ASP A 101 -19.12 -5.97 3.69
C ASP A 101 -20.02 -4.85 4.24
N ARG A 102 -21.34 -4.94 4.01
CA ARG A 102 -22.34 -4.00 4.55
C ARG A 102 -22.51 -4.09 6.07
N ASP A 103 -22.10 -5.21 6.66
CA ASP A 103 -22.22 -5.45 8.11
C ASP A 103 -20.98 -4.93 8.87
N ILE A 104 -20.08 -4.21 8.20
CA ILE A 104 -18.84 -3.67 8.77
C ILE A 104 -19.01 -2.19 9.10
N VAL A 105 -18.69 -1.82 10.34
CA VAL A 105 -18.88 -0.45 10.86
C VAL A 105 -17.88 0.52 10.24
N ALA A 106 -16.60 0.15 10.25
CA ALA A 106 -15.52 1.00 9.76
C ALA A 106 -14.27 0.18 9.41
N ARG A 107 -13.36 0.75 8.61
CA ARG A 107 -12.08 0.13 8.28
C ARG A 107 -11.05 0.53 9.32
N ARG A 108 -10.54 -0.46 10.06
CA ARG A 108 -9.57 -0.29 11.16
C ARG A 108 -8.18 -0.78 10.79
N TRP A 109 -8.11 -1.72 9.84
CA TRP A 109 -6.86 -2.33 9.41
C TRP A 109 -6.75 -2.40 7.89
N LEU A 110 -5.56 -2.04 7.40
CA LEU A 110 -5.06 -2.42 6.08
C LEU A 110 -4.18 -3.66 6.27
N LEU A 111 -4.69 -4.82 5.83
CA LEU A 111 -3.94 -6.07 5.79
C LEU A 111 -3.18 -6.14 4.47
N ILE A 112 -1.87 -6.33 4.55
CA ILE A 112 -1.04 -6.80 3.44
C ILE A 112 -0.65 -8.23 3.78
N ASP A 113 -1.25 -9.18 3.07
CA ASP A 113 -0.99 -10.62 3.20
C ASP A 113 0.02 -11.04 2.13
N ILE A 114 1.13 -11.63 2.55
CA ILE A 114 2.24 -12.02 1.69
C ILE A 114 2.43 -13.52 1.82
N ASP A 115 2.04 -14.24 0.78
CA ASP A 115 2.12 -15.69 0.73
C ASP A 115 3.27 -16.15 -0.20
N PRO A 116 3.98 -17.22 0.16
CA PRO A 116 4.91 -17.85 -0.77
C PRO A 116 4.18 -18.50 -1.95
N ILE A 117 4.81 -18.45 -3.12
CA ILE A 117 4.37 -19.22 -4.29
C ILE A 117 4.75 -20.69 -4.06
N ARG A 118 3.75 -21.58 -4.11
CA ARG A 118 3.90 -23.00 -3.75
C ARG A 118 2.75 -23.83 -4.29
N PRO A 119 2.85 -25.18 -4.31
CA PRO A 119 1.77 -26.04 -4.77
C PRO A 119 0.46 -25.79 -3.99
N PRO A 120 -0.70 -25.84 -4.65
CA PRO A 120 -1.99 -25.64 -4.00
C PRO A 120 -2.21 -26.70 -2.91
N HIS A 121 -3.03 -26.38 -1.91
CA HIS A 121 -3.39 -27.29 -0.81
C HIS A 121 -2.23 -27.87 0.01
N THR A 122 -1.04 -27.25 0.00
CA THR A 122 0.08 -27.66 0.86
C THR A 122 0.30 -26.68 2.04
N ASN A 123 1.26 -26.97 2.93
CA ASN A 123 1.84 -25.96 3.82
C ASN A 123 3.16 -25.45 3.22
N ALA A 124 3.65 -24.32 3.70
CA ALA A 124 4.91 -23.76 3.23
C ALA A 124 6.12 -24.54 3.78
N THR A 125 7.18 -24.64 3.00
CA THR A 125 8.49 -25.06 3.54
C THR A 125 9.14 -23.93 4.35
N THR A 126 10.19 -24.23 5.09
CA THR A 126 11.01 -23.19 5.76
C THR A 126 11.57 -22.17 4.75
N LEU A 127 12.03 -22.61 3.58
CA LEU A 127 12.59 -21.73 2.55
C LEU A 127 11.51 -20.82 1.95
N GLU A 128 10.33 -21.36 1.66
CA GLU A 128 9.17 -20.60 1.17
C GLU A 128 8.74 -19.52 2.20
N ARG A 129 8.64 -19.87 3.49
CA ARG A 129 8.35 -18.88 4.56
C ARG A 129 9.40 -17.77 4.62
N HIS A 130 10.68 -18.11 4.44
CA HIS A 130 11.73 -17.10 4.37
C HIS A 130 11.61 -16.21 3.14
N ALA A 131 11.15 -16.71 2.00
CA ALA A 131 10.89 -15.90 0.81
C ALA A 131 9.80 -14.84 1.07
N ALA A 132 8.66 -15.26 1.65
CA ALA A 132 7.61 -14.33 2.06
C ALA A 132 8.10 -13.29 3.09
N ALA A 133 8.91 -13.71 4.06
CA ALA A 133 9.52 -12.80 5.02
C ALA A 133 10.46 -11.76 4.40
N ARG A 134 11.27 -12.14 3.40
CA ARG A 134 12.12 -11.20 2.67
C ARG A 134 11.30 -10.17 1.91
N VAL A 135 10.22 -10.58 1.24
CA VAL A 135 9.29 -9.65 0.56
C VAL A 135 8.68 -8.70 1.58
N GLY A 136 8.17 -9.21 2.71
CA GLY A 136 7.61 -8.38 3.77
C GLY A 136 8.60 -7.36 4.35
N GLN A 137 9.86 -7.74 4.56
CA GLN A 137 10.90 -6.82 5.03
C GLN A 137 11.16 -5.69 4.03
N ARG A 138 11.37 -6.01 2.74
CA ARG A 138 11.56 -4.98 1.70
C ARG A 138 10.34 -4.07 1.58
N LEU A 139 9.14 -4.62 1.72
CA LEU A 139 7.88 -3.86 1.66
C LEU A 139 7.81 -2.84 2.80
N VAL A 140 8.08 -3.27 4.04
CA VAL A 140 8.11 -2.37 5.20
C VAL A 140 9.19 -1.30 5.05
N GLU A 141 10.37 -1.65 4.56
CA GLU A 141 11.46 -0.68 4.32
C GLU A 141 11.07 0.35 3.26
N GLY A 142 10.47 -0.09 2.14
CA GLY A 142 10.00 0.79 1.08
C GLY A 142 8.89 1.73 1.56
N LEU A 143 7.89 1.21 2.28
CA LEU A 143 6.82 2.04 2.84
C LEU A 143 7.33 3.02 3.89
N ARG A 144 8.27 2.60 4.76
CA ARG A 144 8.90 3.50 5.73
C ARG A 144 9.67 4.64 5.05
N ALA A 145 10.32 4.38 3.92
CA ALA A 145 10.98 5.41 3.13
C ALA A 145 9.98 6.44 2.54
N LEU A 146 8.70 6.06 2.41
CA LEU A 146 7.60 6.94 2.02
C LEU A 146 6.90 7.59 3.23
N GLY A 147 7.47 7.47 4.43
CA GLY A 147 6.93 8.03 5.66
C GLY A 147 5.85 7.19 6.34
N TRP A 148 5.50 6.02 5.81
CA TRP A 148 4.48 5.17 6.44
C TRP A 148 4.90 4.73 7.85
N PRO A 149 3.94 4.60 8.78
CA PRO A 149 4.22 4.13 10.13
C PRO A 149 4.65 2.66 10.14
N ASP A 150 5.25 2.20 11.23
CA ASP A 150 5.57 0.78 11.40
C ASP A 150 4.30 -0.08 11.52
N PRO A 151 4.19 -1.20 10.78
CA PRO A 151 3.05 -2.09 10.94
C PRO A 151 3.21 -3.05 12.12
N GLY A 152 2.09 -3.60 12.56
CA GLY A 152 2.10 -4.90 13.23
C GLY A 152 2.58 -5.98 12.27
N VAL A 153 3.45 -6.86 12.74
CA VAL A 153 3.99 -7.97 11.95
C VAL A 153 3.53 -9.27 12.58
N ALA A 154 2.94 -10.13 11.77
CA ALA A 154 2.54 -11.47 12.17
C ALA A 154 2.85 -12.47 11.06
N THR A 155 2.81 -13.75 11.39
CA THR A 155 2.82 -14.84 10.42
C THR A 155 1.45 -15.51 10.39
N SER A 156 0.98 -15.83 9.19
CA SER A 156 -0.26 -16.60 8.96
C SER A 156 -0.07 -18.10 9.21
N GLY A 157 1.16 -18.51 9.58
CA GLY A 157 1.67 -19.86 9.49
C GLY A 157 2.54 -20.01 8.24
N ASN A 158 1.94 -19.86 7.05
CA ASN A 158 2.63 -20.05 5.78
C ASN A 158 3.32 -18.79 5.24
N GLY A 159 2.73 -17.62 5.49
CA GLY A 159 3.18 -16.33 4.98
C GLY A 159 3.39 -15.30 6.08
N ILE A 160 3.47 -14.04 5.66
CA ILE A 160 3.61 -12.87 6.53
C ILE A 160 2.40 -11.96 6.36
N HIS A 161 1.86 -11.51 7.49
CA HIS A 161 0.88 -10.44 7.54
C HIS A 161 1.56 -9.16 8.03
N LEU A 162 1.33 -8.07 7.32
CA LEU A 162 1.61 -6.71 7.77
C LEU A 162 0.27 -6.01 8.00
N LEU A 163 0.07 -5.54 9.23
CA LEU A 163 -1.16 -4.91 9.70
C LEU A 163 -0.89 -3.44 9.97
N TYR A 164 -1.32 -2.59 9.04
CA TYR A 164 -1.25 -1.14 9.18
C TYR A 164 -2.57 -0.61 9.74
N ARG A 165 -2.48 0.25 10.77
CA ARG A 165 -3.66 0.86 11.36
C ARG A 165 -4.19 1.93 10.41
N ILE A 166 -5.51 1.94 10.20
CA ILE A 166 -6.24 2.98 9.45
C ILE A 166 -7.47 3.40 10.22
N ASP A 167 -7.99 4.59 9.98
CA ASP A 167 -9.28 5.03 10.51
C ASP A 167 -10.12 5.59 9.36
N TRP A 168 -10.63 4.68 8.52
CA TRP A 168 -11.31 5.04 7.28
C TRP A 168 -12.77 4.57 7.31
N PRO A 169 -13.69 5.30 6.67
CA PRO A 169 -15.10 4.90 6.61
C PRO A 169 -15.27 3.64 5.77
N ASN A 170 -16.34 2.87 6.01
CA ASN A 170 -16.67 1.72 5.17
C ASN A 170 -17.43 2.16 3.92
N THR A 171 -16.70 2.56 2.87
CA THR A 171 -17.30 3.03 1.61
C THR A 171 -16.72 2.31 0.39
N VAL A 172 -17.40 2.46 -0.75
CA VAL A 172 -16.89 1.98 -2.05
C VAL A 172 -15.55 2.66 -2.38
N ALA A 173 -15.40 3.96 -2.11
CA ALA A 173 -14.15 4.70 -2.34
C ALA A 173 -12.99 4.11 -1.53
N THR A 174 -13.21 3.83 -0.24
CA THR A 174 -12.22 3.19 0.63
C THR A 174 -11.84 1.78 0.12
N THR A 175 -12.82 1.02 -0.36
CA THR A 175 -12.58 -0.32 -0.94
C THR A 175 -11.71 -0.23 -2.19
N THR A 176 -11.99 0.72 -3.08
CA THR A 176 -11.20 0.99 -4.28
C THR A 176 -9.77 1.42 -3.93
N GLN A 177 -9.61 2.28 -2.93
CA GLN A 177 -8.29 2.73 -2.47
C GLN A 177 -7.46 1.58 -1.88
N VAL A 178 -8.06 0.72 -1.05
CA VAL A 178 -7.37 -0.47 -0.52
C VAL A 178 -6.95 -1.41 -1.65
N ARG A 179 -7.84 -1.67 -2.62
CA ARG A 179 -7.52 -2.51 -3.79
C ARG A 179 -6.34 -1.94 -4.57
N ARG A 180 -6.34 -0.63 -4.81
CA ARG A 180 -5.24 0.07 -5.50
C ARG A 180 -3.93 -0.05 -4.74
N ILE A 181 -3.93 0.21 -3.43
CA ILE A 181 -2.74 0.06 -2.57
C ILE A 181 -2.15 -1.36 -2.70
N LEU A 182 -2.98 -2.40 -2.56
CA LEU A 182 -2.52 -3.78 -2.68
C LEU A 182 -1.92 -4.08 -4.05
N SER A 183 -2.53 -3.57 -5.13
CA SER A 183 -2.04 -3.78 -6.49
C SER A 183 -0.69 -3.11 -6.75
N LEU A 184 -0.51 -1.87 -6.29
CA LEU A 184 0.78 -1.18 -6.40
C LEU A 184 1.88 -1.88 -5.61
N LEU A 185 1.55 -2.37 -4.41
CA LEU A 185 2.49 -3.15 -3.59
C LEU A 185 2.84 -4.49 -4.26
N ALA A 186 1.85 -5.18 -4.84
CA ALA A 186 2.05 -6.42 -5.57
C ALA A 186 2.97 -6.20 -6.78
N GLN A 187 2.69 -5.21 -7.63
CA GLN A 187 3.49 -4.86 -8.80
C GLN A 187 4.96 -4.60 -8.44
N ARG A 188 5.20 -3.99 -7.27
CA ARG A 188 6.53 -3.52 -6.88
C ARG A 188 7.35 -4.53 -6.09
N PHE A 189 6.69 -5.40 -5.32
CA PHE A 189 7.38 -6.28 -4.38
C PHE A 189 7.21 -7.77 -4.66
N ASN A 190 6.27 -8.18 -5.51
CA ASN A 190 6.12 -9.58 -5.88
C ASN A 190 7.42 -10.12 -6.49
N THR A 191 7.63 -11.40 -6.25
CA THR A 191 8.78 -12.17 -6.76
C THR A 191 8.26 -13.50 -7.26
N PRO A 192 9.07 -14.27 -8.03
CA PRO A 192 8.71 -15.63 -8.39
C PRO A 192 8.39 -16.54 -7.19
N ASP A 193 8.93 -16.23 -6.01
CA ASP A 193 8.83 -17.08 -4.81
C ASP A 193 7.78 -16.63 -3.79
N ALA A 194 7.29 -15.39 -3.87
CA ALA A 194 6.29 -14.85 -2.93
C ALA A 194 5.58 -13.62 -3.50
N ALA A 195 4.30 -13.49 -3.16
CA ALA A 195 3.42 -12.44 -3.67
C ALA A 195 2.49 -11.86 -2.59
N VAL A 196 2.13 -10.59 -2.77
CA VAL A 196 1.06 -9.91 -2.04
C VAL A 196 -0.29 -10.42 -2.57
N ASP A 197 -1.19 -10.86 -1.67
CA ASP A 197 -2.56 -11.23 -2.03
C ASP A 197 -3.40 -9.97 -2.28
N GLU A 198 -3.59 -9.64 -3.55
CA GLU A 198 -4.41 -8.50 -3.97
C GLU A 198 -5.90 -8.68 -3.66
N SER A 199 -6.36 -9.88 -3.32
CA SER A 199 -7.78 -10.17 -3.09
C SER A 199 -8.28 -9.72 -1.72
N VAL A 200 -7.39 -9.32 -0.78
CA VAL A 200 -7.74 -9.04 0.63
C VAL A 200 -8.38 -7.66 0.88
N TYR A 201 -8.84 -6.97 -0.16
CA TYR A 201 -9.29 -5.58 -0.06
C TYR A 201 -10.65 -5.35 0.60
N ASN A 202 -11.56 -6.33 0.62
CA ASN A 202 -12.96 -6.13 1.02
C ASN A 202 -13.13 -5.82 2.52
N ALA A 203 -14.27 -5.28 2.92
CA ALA A 203 -14.50 -4.78 4.28
C ALA A 203 -14.59 -5.89 5.33
N ALA A 204 -15.32 -6.96 5.01
CA ALA A 204 -15.49 -8.12 5.88
C ALA A 204 -14.31 -9.09 5.79
N ARG A 205 -13.12 -8.62 5.39
CA ARG A 205 -11.93 -9.45 5.30
C ARG A 205 -11.62 -10.07 6.66
N ILE A 206 -11.53 -11.39 6.66
CA ILE A 206 -11.11 -12.17 7.81
C ILE A 206 -9.60 -12.37 7.79
N THR A 207 -8.98 -12.43 8.95
CA THR A 207 -7.57 -12.85 9.12
C THR A 207 -7.48 -14.05 10.05
N LYS A 208 -6.32 -14.70 10.09
CA LYS A 208 -6.04 -15.76 11.05
C LYS A 208 -6.12 -15.22 12.47
N VAL A 209 -6.74 -15.97 13.37
CA VAL A 209 -6.58 -15.71 14.81
C VAL A 209 -5.17 -16.14 15.19
N TYR A 210 -4.30 -15.18 15.55
CA TYR A 210 -2.94 -15.52 15.93
C TYR A 210 -2.93 -16.27 17.28
N GLY A 211 -1.98 -17.19 17.41
CA GLY A 211 -1.95 -18.21 18.45
C GLY A 211 -2.59 -19.53 18.03
N THR A 212 -3.18 -19.63 16.84
CA THR A 212 -3.76 -20.88 16.29
C THR A 212 -2.85 -21.55 15.28
N THR A 213 -3.08 -22.83 14.97
CA THR A 213 -2.30 -23.57 13.97
C THR A 213 -3.20 -23.95 12.80
N PRO A 214 -3.15 -23.21 11.68
CA PRO A 214 -3.90 -23.55 10.47
C PRO A 214 -3.38 -24.83 9.81
N ARG A 215 -4.31 -25.60 9.23
CA ARG A 215 -4.09 -26.92 8.61
C ARG A 215 -4.59 -26.90 7.16
N LYS A 216 -3.92 -26.14 6.27
CA LYS A 216 -4.36 -25.90 4.88
C LYS A 216 -4.24 -27.16 4.00
N GLY A 217 -3.40 -28.10 4.40
CA GLY A 217 -3.23 -29.43 3.82
C GLY A 217 -2.51 -30.37 4.78
N PRO A 218 -2.24 -31.63 4.40
CA PRO A 218 -1.52 -32.58 5.23
C PRO A 218 -0.16 -32.02 5.68
N ALA A 219 0.23 -32.32 6.92
CA ALA A 219 1.55 -31.97 7.43
C ALA A 219 2.56 -33.05 7.00
N THR A 220 3.73 -32.61 6.56
CA THR A 220 4.88 -33.46 6.26
C THR A 220 6.12 -32.90 6.96
N PRO A 221 7.23 -33.66 7.08
CA PRO A 221 8.45 -33.15 7.68
C PRO A 221 8.98 -31.85 7.04
N ASP A 222 8.84 -31.71 5.72
CA ASP A 222 9.27 -30.53 4.96
C ASP A 222 8.23 -29.39 4.95
N ARG A 223 6.95 -29.72 5.13
CA ARG A 223 5.81 -28.78 5.12
C ARG A 223 4.91 -29.01 6.34
N PRO A 224 5.41 -28.75 7.56
CA PRO A 224 4.63 -28.94 8.77
C PRO A 224 3.51 -27.90 8.86
N TRP A 225 2.57 -28.12 9.77
CA TRP A 225 1.65 -27.05 10.15
C TRP A 225 2.37 -26.00 11.00
N TRP A 226 2.42 -24.77 10.49
CA TRP A 226 3.02 -23.64 11.17
C TRP A 226 1.98 -22.87 11.97
N SER A 227 2.31 -22.53 13.22
CA SER A 227 1.44 -21.68 14.04
C SER A 227 1.40 -20.25 13.49
N ALA A 228 0.19 -19.71 13.36
CA ALA A 228 -0.01 -18.30 13.11
C ALA A 228 0.32 -17.52 14.39
N ARG A 229 1.16 -16.49 14.32
CA ARG A 229 1.69 -15.81 15.51
C ARG A 229 1.92 -14.33 15.26
N ILE A 230 1.75 -13.53 16.30
CA ILE A 230 2.19 -12.14 16.31
C ILE A 230 3.71 -12.16 16.49
N LEU A 231 4.44 -11.50 15.61
CA LEU A 231 5.90 -11.41 15.66
C LEU A 231 6.35 -10.08 16.28
N ARG A 232 5.62 -9.00 16.01
CA ARG A 232 5.90 -7.66 16.54
C ARG A 232 4.65 -6.80 16.54
N ILE A 233 4.40 -6.10 17.64
CA ILE A 233 3.44 -5.01 17.74
C ILE A 233 4.24 -3.70 17.79
N PRO A 234 3.90 -2.67 16.98
CA PRO A 234 4.57 -1.37 17.07
C PRO A 234 4.30 -0.72 18.43
N ARG A 235 5.30 -0.01 18.98
CA ARG A 235 5.17 0.65 20.29
C ARG A 235 4.19 1.81 20.28
N HIS A 236 4.05 2.48 19.13
CA HIS A 236 3.17 3.62 18.94
C HIS A 236 2.17 3.34 17.84
N TRP A 237 0.91 3.72 18.09
CA TRP A 237 -0.18 3.58 17.14
C TRP A 237 -0.25 4.82 16.26
N MET A 238 0.19 4.68 15.03
CA MET A 238 0.04 5.71 14.01
C MET A 238 -0.80 5.16 12.87
N THR A 239 -1.76 5.95 12.42
CA THR A 239 -2.62 5.60 11.31
C THR A 239 -1.95 5.95 9.98
N VAL A 240 -2.25 5.17 8.93
CA VAL A 240 -1.93 5.56 7.56
C VAL A 240 -2.84 6.73 7.16
N THR A 241 -2.23 7.84 6.77
CA THR A 241 -2.91 9.08 6.36
C THR A 241 -3.11 9.11 4.85
N ALA A 242 -3.85 10.12 4.35
CA ALA A 242 -3.98 10.37 2.92
C ALA A 242 -2.61 10.63 2.27
N ASP A 243 -1.74 11.42 2.92
CA ASP A 243 -0.41 11.76 2.42
C ASP A 243 0.47 10.52 2.19
N HIS A 244 0.39 9.52 3.07
CA HIS A 244 1.08 8.25 2.90
C HIS A 244 0.61 7.51 1.63
N VAL A 245 -0.69 7.53 1.35
CA VAL A 245 -1.25 6.89 0.16
C VAL A 245 -0.86 7.67 -1.10
N THR A 246 -0.92 9.00 -1.07
CA THR A 246 -0.44 9.86 -2.16
C THR A 246 1.04 9.61 -2.44
N ALA A 247 1.87 9.48 -1.40
CA ALA A 247 3.29 9.14 -1.56
C ALA A 247 3.50 7.77 -2.23
N LEU A 248 2.68 6.78 -1.87
CA LEU A 248 2.69 5.45 -2.51
C LEU A 248 2.29 5.51 -3.99
N ASP A 249 1.22 6.24 -4.33
CA ASP A 249 0.77 6.41 -5.71
C ASP A 249 1.86 7.04 -6.58
N LEU A 250 2.53 8.08 -6.06
CA LEU A 250 3.65 8.74 -6.73
C LEU A 250 4.85 7.82 -6.88
N TRP A 251 5.12 6.98 -5.87
CA TRP A 251 6.24 6.04 -5.90
C TRP A 251 6.04 4.88 -6.89
N ALA A 252 4.80 4.42 -7.06
CA ALA A 252 4.47 3.31 -7.94
C ALA A 252 4.32 3.71 -9.42
N THR A 253 4.36 5.01 -9.73
CA THR A 253 4.39 5.49 -11.11
C THR A 253 5.69 5.02 -11.79
N PRO A 254 5.63 4.22 -12.87
CA PRO A 254 6.82 3.63 -13.47
C PRO A 254 7.84 4.69 -13.88
N SER A 255 9.05 4.56 -13.34
CA SER A 255 10.24 5.08 -14.01
C SER A 255 10.44 4.25 -15.27
N LEU A 256 10.15 4.81 -16.45
CA LEU A 256 10.55 4.21 -17.71
C LEU A 256 12.08 4.24 -17.78
N ASN A 257 12.72 3.13 -17.40
CA ASN A 257 13.97 2.65 -17.99
C ASN A 257 14.26 1.20 -17.53
N ALA A 258 13.79 0.25 -18.34
CA ALA A 258 14.47 -1.01 -18.65
C ALA A 258 13.95 -1.49 -20.04
N LEU A 259 14.77 -1.31 -21.07
CA LEU A 259 14.48 -1.55 -22.51
C LEU A 259 14.57 -3.05 -22.90
N PRO A 260 14.13 -3.42 -24.12
CA PRO A 260 15.14 -3.63 -25.17
C PRO A 260 14.76 -3.05 -26.55
N SER A 261 15.80 -2.61 -27.26
CA SER A 261 15.79 -2.27 -28.69
C SER A 261 15.21 -3.40 -29.54
N ARG A 262 14.20 -3.10 -30.37
CA ARG A 262 13.99 -3.77 -31.66
C ARG A 262 13.43 -2.78 -32.69
N ASN A 263 14.13 -2.72 -33.83
CA ASN A 263 13.73 -2.05 -35.05
C ASN A 263 12.28 -2.37 -35.45
N GLY A 264 11.55 -1.35 -35.90
CA GLY A 264 10.26 -1.52 -36.57
C GLY A 264 9.51 -0.20 -36.68
N SER A 265 9.64 0.47 -37.83
CA SER A 265 8.84 1.64 -38.20
C SER A 265 7.36 1.28 -38.31
N VAL A 266 6.44 2.03 -37.68
CA VAL A 266 5.12 2.36 -38.25
C VAL A 266 4.60 3.69 -37.65
N SER A 267 3.98 4.49 -38.50
CA SER A 267 3.52 5.87 -38.39
C SER A 267 2.24 6.11 -37.56
N ARG A 268 2.22 7.24 -36.78
CA ARG A 268 1.21 8.34 -36.58
C ARG A 268 -0.30 8.03 -36.32
N PRO A 269 -1.11 8.91 -35.64
CA PRO A 269 -1.17 10.39 -35.75
C PRO A 269 -1.43 11.24 -34.45
N ARG A 270 -1.57 12.57 -34.64
CA ARG A 270 -1.39 13.76 -33.76
C ARG A 270 -2.64 14.28 -32.99
N LEU A 271 -2.42 15.14 -31.98
CA LEU A 271 -3.05 16.46 -31.64
C LEU A 271 -2.33 17.06 -30.39
N PHE A 272 -1.34 17.98 -30.43
CA PHE A 272 -1.23 19.45 -30.63
C PHE A 272 -1.14 20.34 -29.34
N ALA A 273 -0.04 21.13 -29.26
CA ALA A 273 0.38 22.24 -28.35
C ALA A 273 1.27 21.90 -27.11
N THR A 274 2.56 22.27 -26.97
CA THR A 274 3.67 22.69 -27.86
C THR A 274 5.00 22.19 -27.25
N SER A 275 5.91 21.61 -28.04
CA SER A 275 7.30 21.33 -27.64
C SER A 275 8.10 22.62 -27.38
N ASP A 276 7.75 23.71 -28.06
CA ASP A 276 8.48 24.98 -28.00
C ASP A 276 8.53 25.63 -26.60
N GLY A 277 7.47 25.49 -25.80
CA GLY A 277 7.44 26.02 -24.43
C GLY A 277 8.38 25.26 -23.49
N LEU A 278 8.42 23.93 -23.66
CA LEU A 278 9.30 23.03 -22.93
C LEU A 278 10.76 23.25 -23.33
N ASP A 279 11.05 23.31 -24.64
CA ASP A 279 12.40 23.51 -25.18
C ASP A 279 13.00 24.85 -24.72
N ARG A 280 12.19 25.91 -24.68
CA ARG A 280 12.62 27.22 -24.15
C ARG A 280 12.96 27.17 -22.67
N LEU A 281 12.17 26.45 -21.86
CA LEU A 281 12.47 26.31 -20.44
C LEU A 281 13.75 25.51 -20.21
N ILE A 282 13.96 24.42 -20.96
CA ILE A 282 15.19 23.61 -20.89
C ILE A 282 16.42 24.44 -21.25
N HIS A 283 16.34 25.19 -22.34
CA HIS A 283 17.41 26.06 -22.77
C HIS A 283 17.71 27.14 -21.74
N TRP A 284 16.67 27.76 -21.17
CA TRP A 284 16.82 28.77 -20.12
C TRP A 284 17.47 28.20 -18.85
N LEU A 285 17.06 27.01 -18.40
CA LEU A 285 17.65 26.35 -17.22
C LEU A 285 19.16 26.08 -17.46
N SER A 286 19.50 25.54 -18.63
CA SER A 286 20.88 25.25 -19.02
C SER A 286 21.75 26.52 -19.08
N GLN A 287 21.24 27.59 -19.69
CA GLN A 287 21.94 28.89 -19.77
C GLN A 287 22.22 29.51 -18.40
N ARG A 288 21.43 29.18 -17.38
CA ARG A 288 21.57 29.69 -16.01
C ARG A 288 22.40 28.77 -15.10
N GLY A 289 23.09 27.78 -15.69
CA GLY A 289 24.01 26.91 -14.96
C GLY A 289 23.36 25.76 -14.21
N LEU A 290 22.09 25.45 -14.50
CA LEU A 290 21.43 24.25 -13.95
C LEU A 290 21.72 23.06 -14.85
N THR A 291 22.38 22.04 -14.30
CA THR A 291 22.69 20.80 -15.02
C THR A 291 21.46 19.91 -15.07
N LEU A 292 21.04 19.54 -16.28
CA LEU A 292 20.01 18.52 -16.44
C LEU A 292 20.58 17.16 -16.03
N ALA A 293 19.83 16.45 -15.19
CA ALA A 293 20.19 15.09 -14.76
C ALA A 293 19.67 14.02 -15.73
N GLY A 294 18.95 14.42 -16.78
CA GLY A 294 18.41 13.55 -17.82
C GLY A 294 17.44 14.27 -18.73
N ASP A 295 16.85 13.53 -19.68
CA ASP A 295 15.91 14.09 -20.64
C ASP A 295 14.55 14.44 -19.99
N PRO A 296 13.87 15.50 -20.48
CA PRO A 296 12.50 15.80 -20.10
C PRO A 296 11.53 14.66 -20.42
N ARG A 297 10.55 14.43 -19.56
CA ARG A 297 9.56 13.35 -19.71
C ARG A 297 8.13 13.82 -19.42
N PRO A 298 7.10 13.30 -20.10
CA PRO A 298 5.72 13.65 -19.82
C PRO A 298 5.28 13.17 -18.41
N LEU A 299 4.39 13.92 -17.77
CA LEU A 299 3.73 13.53 -16.52
C LEU A 299 2.60 12.53 -16.78
N THR A 300 2.37 11.60 -15.85
CA THR A 300 1.38 10.53 -16.02
C THR A 300 0.00 11.00 -15.57
N GLY A 301 -0.97 11.08 -16.50
CA GLY A 301 -2.37 11.42 -16.19
C GLY A 301 -2.75 12.90 -16.32
N ASP A 302 -1.78 13.78 -16.60
CA ASP A 302 -1.99 15.22 -16.88
C ASP A 302 -1.20 15.65 -18.13
N GLU A 303 -1.62 16.73 -18.77
CA GLU A 303 -0.88 17.41 -19.83
C GLU A 303 0.31 18.18 -19.22
N GLY A 304 1.50 17.57 -19.10
CA GLY A 304 2.66 18.24 -18.49
C GLY A 304 3.97 17.48 -18.67
N TRP A 305 5.09 18.10 -18.30
CA TRP A 305 6.45 17.59 -18.45
C TRP A 305 7.27 17.78 -17.17
N LEU A 306 8.20 16.86 -16.94
CA LEU A 306 9.17 16.87 -15.86
C LEU A 306 10.56 16.93 -16.46
N ILE A 307 11.36 17.92 -16.05
CA ILE A 307 12.73 18.20 -16.49
C ILE A 307 13.67 17.83 -15.32
N PRO A 308 14.39 16.71 -15.38
CA PRO A 308 15.31 16.30 -14.31
C PRO A 308 16.49 17.25 -14.19
N LEU A 309 16.86 17.61 -12.97
CA LEU A 309 18.02 18.48 -12.68
C LEU A 309 18.91 17.85 -11.62
N VAL A 310 20.21 18.14 -11.68
CA VAL A 310 21.07 18.03 -10.50
C VAL A 310 20.62 19.09 -9.51
N CYS A 311 20.46 18.70 -8.24
CA CYS A 311 19.96 19.64 -7.24
C CYS A 311 20.98 20.78 -7.03
N PRO A 312 20.58 22.06 -7.11
CA PRO A 312 21.49 23.16 -6.81
C PRO A 312 22.04 23.14 -5.39
N TRP A 313 21.34 22.45 -4.48
CA TRP A 313 21.69 22.29 -3.07
C TRP A 313 22.22 20.90 -2.76
N GLU A 314 22.77 20.21 -3.75
CA GLU A 314 23.25 18.83 -3.57
C GLU A 314 24.28 18.68 -2.45
N ALA A 315 25.13 19.69 -2.22
CA ALA A 315 26.10 19.70 -1.14
C ALA A 315 25.45 19.68 0.27
N GLU A 316 24.18 20.07 0.39
CA GLU A 316 23.42 20.10 1.66
C GLU A 316 22.67 18.77 1.91
N HIS A 317 22.75 17.82 0.98
CA HIS A 317 22.07 16.54 1.10
C HIS A 317 22.78 15.60 2.07
N THR A 318 22.00 14.91 2.90
CA THR A 318 22.49 13.87 3.82
C THR A 318 22.54 12.47 3.20
N THR A 319 22.09 12.33 1.95
CA THR A 319 22.07 11.07 1.19
C THR A 319 22.44 11.35 -0.27
N PRO A 320 23.10 10.42 -0.99
CA PRO A 320 23.45 10.62 -2.39
C PRO A 320 22.22 10.86 -3.28
N SER A 321 22.31 11.83 -4.19
CA SER A 321 21.25 12.12 -5.15
C SER A 321 21.19 11.04 -6.23
N THR A 322 19.97 10.69 -6.64
CA THR A 322 19.74 9.99 -7.91
C THR A 322 19.41 11.00 -9.01
N PRO A 323 19.58 10.66 -10.30
CA PRO A 323 19.23 11.55 -11.42
C PRO A 323 17.75 11.98 -11.46
N THR A 324 16.88 11.31 -10.69
CA THR A 324 15.45 11.62 -10.58
C THR A 324 15.08 12.28 -9.26
N ALA A 325 16.07 12.54 -8.39
CA ALA A 325 15.84 13.07 -7.05
C ALA A 325 15.42 14.55 -7.07
N THR A 326 15.72 15.29 -8.14
CA THR A 326 15.35 16.71 -8.31
C THR A 326 14.82 16.98 -9.71
N ALA A 327 13.77 17.78 -9.84
CA ALA A 327 13.19 18.16 -11.13
C ALA A 327 12.44 19.49 -11.10
N VAL A 328 12.37 20.14 -12.27
CA VAL A 328 11.42 21.21 -12.59
C VAL A 328 10.25 20.60 -13.36
N LEU A 329 9.04 21.07 -13.10
CA LEU A 329 7.81 20.65 -13.77
C LEU A 329 7.34 21.77 -14.69
N TRP A 330 6.88 21.44 -15.89
CA TRP A 330 6.31 22.37 -16.86
C TRP A 330 4.95 21.88 -17.32
N PHE A 331 3.97 22.77 -17.40
CA PHE A 331 2.63 22.45 -17.89
C PHE A 331 2.30 23.34 -19.10
N PRO A 332 1.54 22.86 -20.10
CA PRO A 332 1.12 23.63 -21.28
C PRO A 332 0.31 24.88 -20.94
N ASP A 333 -0.35 24.91 -19.77
CA ASP A 333 -1.03 26.08 -19.24
C ASP A 333 -0.10 27.17 -18.68
N GLY A 334 1.22 26.96 -18.76
CA GLY A 334 2.26 27.90 -18.33
C GLY A 334 2.67 27.76 -16.87
N ARG A 335 2.08 26.84 -16.10
CA ARG A 335 2.53 26.58 -14.73
C ARG A 335 3.92 25.93 -14.73
N ILE A 336 4.75 26.34 -13.78
CA ILE A 336 6.08 25.76 -13.54
C ILE A 336 6.20 25.39 -12.07
N GLY A 337 6.65 24.17 -11.80
CA GLY A 337 6.86 23.63 -10.45
C GLY A 337 8.30 23.19 -10.23
N PHE A 338 8.63 22.89 -8.97
CA PHE A 338 9.93 22.30 -8.59
C PHE A 338 9.70 21.24 -7.51
N ARG A 339 10.51 20.19 -7.54
CA ARG A 339 10.54 19.18 -6.47
C ARG A 339 11.93 18.60 -6.32
N CYS A 340 12.34 18.39 -5.06
CA CYS A 340 13.47 17.56 -4.69
C CYS A 340 13.06 16.60 -3.56
N PHE A 341 13.49 15.35 -3.62
CA PHE A 341 13.10 14.28 -2.68
C PHE A 341 14.01 14.17 -1.43
N HIS A 342 15.05 15.00 -1.34
CA HIS A 342 15.92 15.04 -0.16
C HIS A 342 15.28 15.85 0.96
N ALA A 343 15.42 15.38 2.20
CA ALA A 343 14.83 15.99 3.39
C ALA A 343 15.15 17.49 3.53
N HIS A 344 16.38 17.89 3.16
CA HIS A 344 16.82 19.28 3.20
C HIS A 344 16.04 20.19 2.24
N CYS A 345 15.48 19.65 1.15
CA CYS A 345 14.79 20.43 0.12
C CYS A 345 13.26 20.46 0.28
N THR A 346 12.72 19.90 1.37
CA THR A 346 11.26 19.79 1.60
C THR A 346 10.52 21.13 1.62
N HIS A 347 11.20 22.22 1.98
CA HIS A 347 10.65 23.58 2.01
C HIS A 347 10.89 24.37 0.72
N ARG A 348 11.66 23.82 -0.23
CA ARG A 348 12.10 24.53 -1.43
C ARG A 348 11.06 24.41 -2.54
N THR A 349 10.84 25.52 -3.22
CA THR A 349 9.82 25.67 -4.29
C THR A 349 10.47 26.16 -5.57
N ILE A 350 9.67 26.35 -6.64
CA ILE A 350 10.17 26.92 -7.90
C ILE A 350 10.76 28.32 -7.71
N ARG A 351 10.32 29.06 -6.69
CA ARG A 351 10.88 30.37 -6.36
C ARG A 351 12.34 30.29 -5.91
N ASP A 352 12.72 29.20 -5.26
CA ASP A 352 14.09 29.00 -4.81
C ASP A 352 15.02 28.67 -5.97
N ILE A 353 14.50 28.00 -7.01
CA ILE A 353 15.22 27.85 -8.29
C ILE A 353 15.42 29.21 -8.95
N TRP A 354 14.42 30.09 -8.95
CA TRP A 354 14.58 31.44 -9.50
C TRP A 354 15.60 32.29 -8.73
N ARG A 355 15.75 32.06 -7.42
CA ARG A 355 16.80 32.69 -6.62
C ARG A 355 18.18 32.18 -7.03
N VAL A 356 18.33 30.88 -7.27
CA VAL A 356 19.58 30.28 -7.78
C VAL A 356 19.94 30.83 -9.17
N THR A 357 18.96 30.98 -10.06
CA THR A 357 19.18 31.48 -11.44
C THR A 357 19.21 33.01 -11.56
N GLY A 358 19.00 33.72 -10.45
CA GLY A 358 19.02 35.19 -10.36
C GLY A 358 17.83 35.93 -10.97
N THR A 359 16.94 35.24 -11.70
CA THR A 359 15.73 35.81 -12.30
C THR A 359 14.62 34.75 -12.42
N PRO A 360 13.33 35.13 -12.30
CA PRO A 360 12.22 34.23 -12.66
C PRO A 360 12.21 33.88 -14.14
N TYR A 361 11.71 32.68 -14.47
CA TYR A 361 11.43 32.34 -15.87
C TYR A 361 10.31 33.25 -16.40
N PRO A 362 10.46 33.89 -17.57
CA PRO A 362 9.44 34.78 -18.11
C PRO A 362 8.17 34.00 -18.44
N SER A 363 7.12 34.14 -17.63
CA SER A 363 5.80 33.57 -17.91
C SER A 363 5.17 34.34 -19.07
N PHE A 364 4.97 33.70 -20.21
CA PHE A 364 4.19 34.29 -21.30
C PHE A 364 2.71 34.01 -21.08
N SER A 365 1.93 35.08 -20.87
CA SER A 365 0.47 35.05 -20.91
C SER A 365 0.02 34.66 -22.32
N THR A 366 -0.82 33.63 -22.44
CA THR A 366 -1.50 33.27 -23.70
C THR A 366 -2.67 34.20 -24.05
N LYS A 367 -2.79 35.38 -23.43
CA LYS A 367 -3.72 36.42 -23.90
C LYS A 367 -3.09 37.25 -25.01
N GLY A 368 -3.14 36.69 -26.21
CA GLY A 368 -2.96 37.40 -27.48
C GLY A 368 -4.06 36.98 -28.46
N GLY A 369 -5.31 37.26 -28.10
CA GLY A 369 -6.41 37.25 -29.07
C GLY A 369 -6.34 38.55 -29.90
N PRO A 370 -6.66 38.52 -31.20
CA PRO A 370 -6.61 39.70 -32.04
C PRO A 370 -7.55 40.77 -31.48
N SER A 371 -7.08 42.02 -31.47
CA SER A 371 -7.92 43.19 -31.30
C SER A 371 -9.00 43.16 -32.37
N HIS A 372 -10.23 42.87 -31.97
CA HIS A 372 -11.40 43.22 -32.76
C HIS A 372 -11.55 44.74 -32.69
N ASP A 373 -10.83 45.42 -33.60
CA ASP A 373 -11.24 46.73 -34.06
C ASP A 373 -12.62 46.57 -34.70
N ALA A 374 -13.63 47.13 -34.04
CA ALA A 374 -14.93 47.36 -34.64
C ALA A 374 -14.77 48.41 -35.76
N PRO A 375 -15.19 48.15 -37.00
CA PRO A 375 -15.29 49.21 -37.99
C PRO A 375 -16.46 50.12 -37.59
N GLY A 376 -16.13 51.37 -37.29
CA GLY A 376 -17.10 52.43 -37.14
C GLY A 376 -17.94 52.58 -38.40
N SER A 377 -19.24 52.73 -38.18
CA SER A 377 -20.24 53.14 -39.15
C SER A 377 -19.81 54.42 -39.88
N SER A 378 -19.57 54.31 -41.18
CA SER A 378 -19.57 55.45 -42.10
C SER A 378 -20.99 55.66 -42.63
N HIS A 379 -21.68 56.68 -42.15
CA HIS A 379 -22.70 57.38 -42.94
C HIS A 379 -22.59 58.89 -42.70
N VAL A 380 -22.05 59.56 -43.72
CA VAL A 380 -22.40 60.94 -44.07
C VAL A 380 -22.90 60.89 -45.50
N LYS A 381 -24.22 60.76 -45.64
CA LYS A 381 -25.11 61.62 -46.44
C LYS A 381 -26.54 61.13 -46.32
#